data_AF-A0A8J7LBG8-F1
#
_entry.id   AF-A0A8J7LBG8-F1
#
_cell.length_a   1.000
_cell.length_b   1.000
_cell.length_c   1.000
_cell.angle_alpha   90.00
_cell.angle_beta   90.00
_cell.angle_gamma   90.00
#
_symmetry.space_group_name_H-M   'P 1'
#
loop_
_entity.id
_entity.type
_entity.pdbx_description
1 polymer ?
#
loop_
_entity_poly.entity_id
_entity_poly.type
_entity_poly.pdbx_seq_one_letter_code
_entity_poly.pdbx_strand_id
1 'polypeptide(L)'
;MTEHKLFKHPNGMWKCAVCDWQWSSKPRTECPGVTRYDWGCHPGNLKDLVNLHKQNLKPKKDASPSGGIYSMKRSYWTWLYDVKDCELHNPKLPPIVQWDNLGELKTVGQLKKINLVPSEETKPRAVAWVWDKDEEWGVWIPLYHEDDCKWEARDNWITKTQLKEKYLLSDGWIKKIGEPDKLLDNPHYRNASRIKLYSRKRIEKFLADNAEQYAKWLDERDKYIAIFEANKDKIFAKRNLVKEQTKMCLKCASGCSLGKGFFCVIHPMGLLDMPCHDYQEKID
;
A
#
# COMPACT_ATOMS: atom_id res chain seq x y z
N MET A 1 -7.12 -45.07 -10.29
CA MET A 1 -8.53 -45.12 -10.67
C MET A 1 -8.79 -46.44 -11.38
N THR A 2 -9.98 -47.01 -11.27
CA THR A 2 -10.29 -48.37 -11.76
C THR A 2 -11.63 -48.40 -12.47
N GLU A 3 -11.94 -49.51 -13.15
CA GLU A 3 -13.27 -49.74 -13.66
C GLU A 3 -14.29 -49.90 -12.51
N HIS A 4 -15.54 -49.48 -12.76
CA HIS A 4 -16.61 -49.66 -11.80
C HIS A 4 -17.06 -51.14 -11.74
N LYS A 5 -17.11 -51.71 -10.54
CA LYS A 5 -17.78 -53.00 -10.28
C LYS A 5 -19.29 -52.77 -10.18
N LEU A 6 -19.98 -52.79 -11.32
CA LEU A 6 -21.39 -52.43 -11.44
C LEU A 6 -22.33 -53.61 -11.18
N PHE A 7 -23.44 -53.36 -10.48
CA PHE A 7 -24.58 -54.26 -10.39
C PHE A 7 -25.89 -53.47 -10.56
N LYS A 8 -26.97 -54.17 -10.91
CA LYS A 8 -28.29 -53.56 -11.07
C LYS A 8 -29.05 -53.65 -9.75
N HIS A 9 -29.39 -52.50 -9.17
CA HIS A 9 -30.11 -52.39 -7.91
C HIS A 9 -31.62 -52.64 -8.14
N PRO A 10 -32.40 -53.11 -7.13
CA PRO A 10 -33.83 -53.42 -7.29
C PRO A 10 -34.71 -52.28 -7.82
N ASN A 11 -34.29 -51.03 -7.62
CA ASN A 11 -34.95 -49.83 -8.15
C ASN A 11 -34.66 -49.58 -9.65
N GLY A 12 -33.96 -50.49 -10.33
CA GLY A 12 -33.60 -50.38 -11.75
C GLY A 12 -32.34 -49.56 -12.05
N MET A 13 -31.72 -48.92 -11.05
CA MET A 13 -30.51 -48.12 -11.22
C MET A 13 -29.24 -48.99 -11.24
N TRP A 14 -28.22 -48.52 -11.95
CA TRP A 14 -26.87 -49.08 -11.87
C TRP A 14 -26.19 -48.54 -10.62
N LYS A 15 -25.59 -49.43 -9.82
CA LYS A 15 -24.85 -49.06 -8.61
C LYS A 15 -23.46 -49.68 -8.63
N CYS A 16 -22.45 -48.93 -8.19
CA CYS A 16 -21.10 -49.47 -8.05
C CYS A 16 -20.88 -50.04 -6.64
N ALA A 17 -20.38 -51.28 -6.54
CA ALA A 17 -20.09 -51.93 -5.26
C ALA A 17 -18.88 -51.33 -4.51
N VAL A 18 -18.05 -50.54 -5.20
CA VAL A 18 -16.84 -49.93 -4.61
C VAL A 18 -17.13 -48.51 -4.13
N CYS A 19 -17.60 -47.63 -5.03
CA CYS A 19 -17.79 -46.22 -4.71
C CYS A 19 -19.22 -45.85 -4.30
N ASP A 20 -20.14 -46.81 -4.26
CA ASP A 20 -21.57 -46.66 -3.90
C ASP A 20 -22.40 -45.72 -4.80
N TRP A 21 -21.80 -45.12 -5.82
CA TRP A 21 -22.46 -44.19 -6.72
C TRP A 21 -23.49 -44.91 -7.61
N GLN A 22 -24.58 -44.21 -7.94
CA GLN A 22 -25.72 -44.71 -8.67
C GLN A 22 -25.98 -43.89 -9.93
N TRP A 23 -26.43 -44.56 -10.99
CA TRP A 23 -26.73 -43.96 -12.28
C TRP A 23 -27.97 -44.60 -12.92
N SER A 24 -28.70 -43.84 -13.72
CA SER A 24 -29.81 -44.36 -14.54
C SER A 24 -29.31 -45.21 -15.73
N SER A 25 -28.08 -44.98 -16.18
CA SER A 25 -27.40 -45.72 -17.25
C SER A 25 -25.97 -46.05 -16.83
N LYS A 26 -25.26 -46.92 -17.57
CA LYS A 26 -23.88 -47.26 -17.23
C LYS A 26 -22.99 -45.99 -17.27
N PRO A 27 -22.20 -45.70 -16.21
CA PRO A 27 -21.35 -44.53 -16.17
C PRO A 27 -20.24 -44.58 -17.21
N ARG A 28 -19.83 -43.40 -17.68
CA ARG A 28 -18.61 -43.20 -18.49
C ARG A 28 -17.41 -42.74 -17.65
N THR A 29 -17.66 -42.33 -16.41
CA THR A 29 -16.62 -41.87 -15.47
C THR A 29 -15.86 -43.05 -14.90
N GLU A 30 -14.61 -42.82 -14.50
CA GLU A 30 -13.81 -43.82 -13.80
C GLU A 30 -14.22 -43.96 -12.33
N CYS A 31 -14.03 -45.15 -11.77
CA CYS A 31 -14.25 -45.39 -10.36
C CYS A 31 -13.12 -44.78 -9.54
N PRO A 32 -13.43 -44.01 -8.48
CA PRO A 32 -12.41 -43.47 -7.59
C PRO A 32 -11.70 -44.55 -6.76
N GLY A 33 -12.21 -45.79 -6.76
CA GLY A 33 -11.67 -46.89 -5.95
C GLY A 33 -12.03 -46.81 -4.46
N VAL A 34 -12.73 -45.75 -4.05
CA VAL A 34 -13.12 -45.46 -2.66
C VAL A 34 -14.57 -44.98 -2.61
N THR A 35 -15.17 -44.95 -1.42
CA THR A 35 -16.55 -44.48 -1.24
C THR A 35 -16.71 -43.03 -1.74
N ARG A 36 -17.71 -42.80 -2.59
CA ARG A 36 -18.07 -41.47 -3.07
C ARG A 36 -19.12 -40.87 -2.15
N TYR A 37 -18.87 -39.65 -1.70
CA TYR A 37 -19.82 -38.86 -0.90
C TYR A 37 -20.40 -37.71 -1.72
N ASP A 38 -21.64 -37.34 -1.40
CA ASP A 38 -22.20 -36.06 -1.81
C ASP A 38 -21.59 -34.92 -0.98
N TRP A 39 -21.59 -33.71 -1.54
CA TRP A 39 -21.07 -32.53 -0.86
C TRP A 39 -21.81 -32.30 0.46
N GLY A 40 -21.07 -32.21 1.57
CA GLY A 40 -21.62 -32.04 2.92
C GLY A 40 -22.16 -33.31 3.59
N CYS A 41 -22.18 -34.45 2.89
CA CYS A 41 -22.74 -35.72 3.41
C CYS A 41 -21.67 -36.72 3.87
N HIS A 42 -20.40 -36.32 3.95
CA HIS A 42 -19.32 -37.20 4.41
C HIS A 42 -19.20 -37.20 5.94
N PRO A 43 -18.68 -38.29 6.55
CA PRO A 43 -18.38 -38.32 7.97
C PRO A 43 -17.46 -37.18 8.43
N GLY A 44 -17.67 -36.68 9.64
CA GLY A 44 -16.94 -35.53 10.19
C GLY A 44 -15.43 -35.75 10.34
N ASN A 45 -14.99 -37.00 10.50
CA ASN A 45 -13.58 -37.42 10.55
C ASN A 45 -12.90 -37.45 9.18
N LEU A 46 -13.65 -37.41 8.08
CA LEU A 46 -13.09 -37.33 6.73
C LEU A 46 -12.94 -35.87 6.33
N LYS A 47 -11.72 -35.46 5.98
CA LYS A 47 -11.40 -34.09 5.59
C LYS A 47 -10.67 -34.07 4.25
N ASP A 48 -10.96 -33.05 3.43
CA ASP A 48 -10.16 -32.75 2.25
C ASP A 48 -8.81 -32.10 2.65
N LEU A 49 -7.91 -31.98 1.68
CA LEU A 49 -6.59 -31.39 1.93
C LEU A 49 -6.66 -29.96 2.48
N VAL A 50 -7.66 -29.17 2.08
CA VAL A 50 -7.82 -27.80 2.57
C VAL A 50 -8.20 -27.78 4.05
N ASN A 51 -9.16 -28.63 4.45
CA ASN A 51 -9.62 -28.72 5.83
C ASN A 51 -8.62 -29.43 6.74
N LEU A 52 -7.79 -30.34 6.21
CA LEU A 52 -6.62 -30.85 6.91
C LEU A 52 -5.58 -29.75 7.12
N HIS A 53 -5.28 -28.99 6.08
CA HIS A 53 -4.32 -27.90 6.17
C HIS A 53 -4.75 -26.85 7.19
N LYS A 54 -6.05 -26.49 7.29
CA LYS A 54 -6.62 -25.64 8.35
C LYS A 54 -6.39 -26.15 9.78
N GLN A 55 -6.08 -27.43 9.94
CA GLN A 55 -5.81 -28.07 11.23
C GLN A 55 -4.32 -28.38 11.39
N ASN A 56 -3.46 -27.86 10.49
CA ASN A 56 -2.03 -28.18 10.42
C ASN A 56 -1.78 -29.69 10.26
N LEU A 57 -2.66 -30.37 9.53
CA LEU A 57 -2.55 -31.78 9.20
C LEU A 57 -2.24 -31.97 7.73
N LYS A 58 -1.54 -33.05 7.42
CA LYS A 58 -1.37 -33.60 6.08
C LYS A 58 -1.53 -35.12 6.12
N PRO A 59 -1.96 -35.77 5.02
CA PRO A 59 -1.92 -37.22 4.94
C PRO A 59 -0.50 -37.75 5.15
N LYS A 60 -0.35 -38.90 5.81
CA LYS A 60 0.94 -39.62 5.85
C LYS A 60 1.39 -39.97 4.43
N LYS A 61 2.70 -40.17 4.23
CA LYS A 61 3.31 -40.37 2.90
C LYS A 61 2.62 -41.45 2.05
N ASP A 62 2.13 -42.50 2.68
CA ASP A 62 1.49 -43.65 2.00
C ASP A 62 -0.01 -43.77 2.32
N ALA A 63 -0.62 -42.72 2.91
CA ALA A 63 -2.04 -42.70 3.21
C ALA A 63 -2.86 -42.64 1.91
N SER A 64 -3.65 -43.67 1.68
CA SER A 64 -4.64 -43.68 0.61
C SER A 64 -5.88 -42.86 1.03
N PRO A 65 -6.57 -42.21 0.09
CA PRO A 65 -7.82 -41.52 0.42
C PRO A 65 -8.85 -42.52 0.96
N SER A 66 -9.59 -42.12 1.97
CA SER A 66 -10.66 -42.93 2.57
C SER A 66 -12.00 -42.69 1.88
N GLY A 67 -12.11 -41.63 1.08
CA GLY A 67 -13.29 -41.32 0.29
C GLY A 67 -13.01 -40.22 -0.74
N GLY A 68 -14.03 -39.87 -1.52
CA GLY A 68 -13.93 -38.79 -2.49
C GLY A 68 -15.25 -38.10 -2.77
N ILE A 69 -15.18 -36.82 -3.12
CA ILE A 69 -16.31 -36.03 -3.60
C ILE A 69 -16.05 -35.66 -5.05
N TYR A 70 -16.97 -35.99 -5.94
CA TYR A 70 -16.85 -35.63 -7.35
C TYR A 70 -17.53 -34.29 -7.62
N SER A 71 -16.78 -33.32 -8.17
CA SER A 71 -17.34 -32.05 -8.62
C SER A 71 -17.72 -32.14 -10.10
N MET A 72 -19.03 -32.16 -10.41
CA MET A 72 -19.49 -32.17 -11.81
C MET A 72 -19.08 -30.90 -12.56
N LYS A 73 -19.06 -29.74 -11.87
CA LYS A 73 -18.70 -28.45 -12.50
C LYS A 73 -17.25 -28.40 -12.95
N ARG A 74 -16.34 -29.02 -12.20
CA ARG A 74 -14.90 -28.97 -12.46
C ARG A 74 -14.34 -30.30 -12.95
N SER A 75 -15.18 -31.32 -13.09
CA SER A 75 -14.84 -32.68 -13.55
C SER A 75 -13.62 -33.29 -12.84
N TYR A 76 -13.49 -33.09 -11.53
CA TYR A 76 -12.41 -33.66 -10.74
C TYR A 76 -12.87 -34.19 -9.38
N TRP A 77 -12.05 -35.08 -8.82
CA TRP A 77 -12.21 -35.65 -7.49
C TRP A 77 -11.53 -34.80 -6.41
N THR A 78 -12.29 -34.42 -5.40
CA THR A 78 -11.74 -33.93 -4.13
C THR A 78 -11.59 -35.12 -3.20
N TRP A 79 -10.34 -35.50 -2.93
CA TRP A 79 -10.01 -36.63 -2.07
C TRP A 79 -10.22 -36.28 -0.60
N LEU A 80 -10.82 -37.22 0.14
CA LEU A 80 -11.02 -37.13 1.58
C LEU A 80 -10.13 -38.16 2.27
N TYR A 81 -9.50 -37.75 3.37
CA TYR A 81 -8.66 -38.60 4.20
C TYR A 81 -9.21 -38.62 5.61
N ASP A 82 -9.11 -39.78 6.28
CA ASP A 82 -9.39 -39.87 7.70
C ASP A 82 -8.32 -39.11 8.49
N VAL A 83 -8.77 -38.27 9.44
CA VAL A 83 -7.90 -37.53 10.35
C VAL A 83 -6.93 -38.45 11.10
N LYS A 84 -7.31 -39.71 11.39
CA LYS A 84 -6.43 -40.71 12.04
C LYS A 84 -5.22 -41.11 11.19
N ASP A 85 -5.34 -41.01 9.86
CA ASP A 85 -4.28 -41.33 8.90
C ASP A 85 -3.45 -40.11 8.51
N CYS A 86 -3.64 -39.00 9.23
CA CYS A 86 -2.91 -37.77 9.02
C CYS A 86 -1.83 -37.58 10.10
N GLU A 87 -0.85 -36.74 9.78
CA GLU A 87 0.21 -36.29 10.68
C GLU A 87 0.30 -34.76 10.68
N LEU A 88 0.97 -34.20 11.70
CA LEU A 88 1.20 -32.76 11.75
C LEU A 88 2.07 -32.33 10.57
N HIS A 89 1.61 -31.31 9.84
CA HIS A 89 2.35 -30.73 8.73
C HIS A 89 3.55 -29.94 9.22
N ASN A 90 3.35 -29.03 10.18
CA ASN A 90 4.41 -28.23 10.79
C ASN A 90 4.34 -28.31 12.33
N PRO A 91 5.21 -29.10 12.98
CA PRO A 91 5.23 -29.24 14.44
C PRO A 91 5.57 -27.96 15.20
N LYS A 92 6.19 -26.97 14.54
CA LYS A 92 6.59 -25.69 15.15
C LYS A 92 5.51 -24.62 15.02
N LEU A 93 4.37 -24.94 14.40
CA LEU A 93 3.29 -24.00 14.24
C LEU A 93 2.71 -23.65 15.63
N PRO A 94 2.50 -22.35 15.94
CA PRO A 94 1.79 -21.95 17.14
C PRO A 94 0.38 -22.56 17.22
N PRO A 95 -0.27 -22.49 18.40
CA PRO A 95 -1.67 -22.86 18.55
C PRO A 95 -2.56 -22.25 17.45
N ILE A 96 -3.45 -23.08 16.89
CA ILE A 96 -4.37 -22.66 15.85
C ILE A 96 -5.64 -22.13 16.51
N VAL A 97 -6.07 -20.93 16.12
CA VAL A 97 -7.36 -20.34 16.54
C VAL A 97 -8.24 -20.09 15.33
N GLN A 98 -9.56 -20.09 15.56
CA GLN A 98 -10.53 -19.80 14.51
C GLN A 98 -10.54 -18.29 14.22
N TRP A 99 -10.67 -17.92 12.94
CA TRP A 99 -10.61 -16.53 12.50
C TRP A 99 -11.72 -15.64 13.10
N ASP A 100 -12.88 -16.23 13.32
CA ASP A 100 -14.06 -15.65 13.93
C ASP A 100 -14.00 -15.61 15.47
N ASN A 101 -12.97 -16.22 16.09
CA ASN A 101 -12.76 -16.24 17.53
C ASN A 101 -11.28 -15.99 17.89
N LEU A 102 -10.79 -14.78 17.61
CA LEU A 102 -9.41 -14.38 17.90
C LEU A 102 -9.17 -14.02 19.38
N GLY A 103 -10.25 -13.75 20.14
CA GLY A 103 -10.15 -13.23 21.50
C GLY A 103 -9.39 -11.90 21.56
N GLU A 104 -8.38 -11.83 22.41
CA GLU A 104 -7.53 -10.64 22.60
C GLU A 104 -6.38 -10.56 21.59
N LEU A 105 -6.17 -11.61 20.78
CA LEU A 105 -5.07 -11.69 19.84
C LEU A 105 -5.33 -10.81 18.61
N LYS A 106 -4.26 -10.21 18.10
CA LYS A 106 -4.30 -9.28 16.97
C LYS A 106 -3.34 -9.70 15.87
N THR A 107 -3.76 -9.43 14.63
CA THR A 107 -2.87 -9.45 13.47
C THR A 107 -1.87 -8.29 13.53
N VAL A 108 -0.76 -8.40 12.81
CA VAL A 108 0.21 -7.31 12.64
C VAL A 108 -0.46 -6.03 12.11
N GLY A 109 -1.45 -6.16 11.23
CA GLY A 109 -2.20 -5.02 10.69
C GLY A 109 -3.06 -4.32 11.75
N GLN A 110 -3.68 -5.06 12.66
CA GLN A 110 -4.45 -4.48 13.77
C GLN A 110 -3.54 -3.82 14.80
N LEU A 111 -2.41 -4.45 15.16
CA LEU A 111 -1.41 -3.86 16.06
C LEU A 111 -0.85 -2.54 15.53
N LYS A 112 -0.56 -2.47 14.22
CA LYS A 112 -0.11 -1.22 13.56
C LYS A 112 -1.11 -0.07 13.69
N LYS A 113 -2.42 -0.34 13.82
CA LYS A 113 -3.44 0.72 14.01
C LYS A 113 -3.37 1.35 15.40
N ILE A 114 -2.83 0.64 16.38
CA ILE A 114 -2.66 1.08 17.77
C ILE A 114 -1.19 1.34 18.13
N ASN A 115 -0.33 1.55 17.12
CA ASN A 115 1.10 1.82 17.29
C ASN A 115 1.86 0.72 18.04
N LEU A 116 1.51 -0.54 17.81
CA LEU A 116 2.25 -1.69 18.31
C LEU A 116 2.87 -2.47 17.15
N VAL A 117 4.09 -2.95 17.34
CA VAL A 117 4.81 -3.79 16.37
C VAL A 117 5.52 -4.94 17.10
N PRO A 118 5.34 -6.21 16.66
CA PRO A 118 6.13 -7.33 17.17
C PRO A 118 7.57 -7.21 16.69
N SER A 119 8.56 -7.51 17.54
CA SER A 119 9.95 -7.55 17.10
C SER A 119 10.21 -8.80 16.25
N GLU A 120 11.36 -8.85 15.56
CA GLU A 120 11.77 -10.04 14.79
C GLU A 120 11.90 -11.30 15.68
N GLU A 121 12.12 -11.11 16.97
CA GLU A 121 12.25 -12.18 17.97
C GLU A 121 10.91 -12.55 18.63
N THR A 122 9.88 -11.70 18.53
CA THR A 122 8.57 -11.94 19.14
C THR A 122 7.91 -13.13 18.44
N LYS A 123 7.69 -14.22 19.17
CA LYS A 123 6.96 -15.38 18.65
C LYS A 123 5.45 -15.11 18.70
N PRO A 124 4.70 -15.40 17.62
CA PRO A 124 3.25 -15.32 17.66
C PRO A 124 2.67 -16.28 18.70
N ARG A 125 1.68 -15.83 19.47
CA ARG A 125 0.97 -16.68 20.46
C ARG A 125 0.04 -17.68 19.79
N ALA A 126 -0.47 -17.36 18.60
CA ALA A 126 -1.31 -18.24 17.82
C ALA A 126 -1.19 -17.94 16.31
N VAL A 127 -1.83 -18.77 15.49
CA VAL A 127 -2.08 -18.52 14.07
C VAL A 127 -3.54 -18.75 13.75
N ALA A 128 -4.06 -18.02 12.78
CA ALA A 128 -5.37 -18.29 12.20
C ALA A 128 -5.25 -18.55 10.70
N TRP A 129 -6.04 -19.49 10.19
CA TRP A 129 -6.08 -19.78 8.77
C TRP A 129 -7.11 -18.88 8.10
N VAL A 130 -6.74 -18.22 7.01
CA VAL A 130 -7.63 -17.38 6.22
C VAL A 130 -7.52 -17.77 4.76
N TRP A 131 -8.66 -17.78 4.05
CA TRP A 131 -8.66 -17.96 2.60
C TRP A 131 -8.32 -16.63 1.93
N ASP A 132 -7.22 -16.61 1.19
CA ASP A 132 -6.91 -15.50 0.29
C ASP A 132 -7.66 -15.72 -1.03
N LYS A 133 -8.52 -14.76 -1.37
CA LYS A 133 -9.31 -14.84 -2.61
C LYS A 133 -8.47 -14.54 -3.84
N ASP A 134 -7.48 -13.66 -3.72
CA ASP A 134 -6.71 -13.18 -4.86
C ASP A 134 -5.71 -14.25 -5.30
N GLU A 135 -5.16 -14.98 -4.34
CA GLU A 135 -4.20 -16.03 -4.59
C GLU A 135 -4.84 -17.43 -4.72
N GLU A 136 -6.13 -17.57 -4.42
CA GLU A 136 -6.88 -18.84 -4.39
C GLU A 136 -6.27 -19.93 -3.46
N TRP A 137 -5.50 -19.53 -2.45
CA TRP A 137 -4.98 -20.44 -1.42
C TRP A 137 -5.16 -19.89 0.00
N GLY A 138 -5.05 -20.79 0.98
CA GLY A 138 -5.21 -20.46 2.38
C GLY A 138 -3.89 -20.12 3.05
N VAL A 139 -3.83 -18.97 3.71
CA VAL A 139 -2.64 -18.45 4.39
C VAL A 139 -2.78 -18.53 5.91
N TRP A 140 -1.68 -18.83 6.58
CA TRP A 140 -1.59 -18.77 8.05
C TRP A 140 -1.20 -17.36 8.47
N ILE A 141 -2.09 -16.67 9.17
CA ILE A 141 -1.86 -15.32 9.68
C ILE A 141 -1.35 -15.43 11.13
N PRO A 142 -0.14 -14.93 11.44
CA PRO A 142 0.37 -14.91 12.80
C PRO A 142 -0.38 -13.88 13.64
N LEU A 143 -0.65 -14.28 14.88
CA LEU A 143 -1.40 -13.50 15.86
C LEU A 143 -0.57 -13.28 17.13
N TYR A 144 -0.69 -12.07 17.67
CA TYR A 144 0.13 -11.57 18.76
C TYR A 144 -0.75 -10.96 19.83
N HIS A 145 -0.27 -10.98 21.07
CA HIS A 145 -0.87 -10.20 22.15
C HIS A 145 -0.22 -8.81 22.20
N GLU A 146 -0.95 -7.81 22.68
CA GLU A 146 -0.44 -6.44 22.79
C GLU A 146 0.81 -6.37 23.70
N ASP A 147 0.79 -7.09 24.83
CA ASP A 147 1.89 -7.13 25.81
C ASP A 147 3.22 -7.65 25.25
N ASP A 148 3.19 -8.44 24.17
CA ASP A 148 4.41 -8.97 23.54
C ASP A 148 5.02 -8.00 22.53
N CYS A 149 4.31 -6.90 22.25
CA CYS A 149 4.66 -5.95 21.20
C CYS A 149 5.25 -4.68 21.79
N LYS A 150 6.16 -4.07 21.05
CA LYS A 150 6.73 -2.78 21.44
C LYS A 150 5.87 -1.66 20.87
N TRP A 151 5.68 -0.63 21.68
CA TRP A 151 5.08 0.59 21.18
C TRP A 151 6.01 1.24 20.16
N GLU A 152 5.49 1.42 18.97
CA GLU A 152 6.14 2.11 17.87
C GLU A 152 5.11 3.03 17.22
N ALA A 153 5.21 4.33 17.52
CA ALA A 153 4.42 5.35 16.82
C ALA A 153 4.49 5.12 15.32
N ARG A 154 3.33 5.08 14.66
CA ARG A 154 3.29 5.08 13.21
C ARG A 154 3.98 6.35 12.71
N ASP A 155 5.01 6.15 11.90
CA ASP A 155 5.63 7.29 11.25
C ASP A 155 4.70 7.82 10.16
N ASN A 156 4.51 9.13 10.17
CA ASN A 156 3.68 9.82 9.19
C ASN A 156 4.61 10.41 8.14
N TRP A 157 4.32 10.13 6.87
CA TRP A 157 5.10 10.70 5.77
C TRP A 157 4.61 12.11 5.46
N ILE A 158 5.54 13.04 5.35
CA ILE A 158 5.28 14.47 5.15
C ILE A 158 5.89 14.90 3.82
N THR A 159 5.14 15.63 3.00
CA THR A 159 5.65 16.15 1.72
C THR A 159 6.55 17.37 1.92
N LYS A 160 7.36 17.71 0.92
CA LYS A 160 8.16 18.96 0.93
C LYS A 160 7.28 20.20 1.22
N THR A 161 6.08 20.28 0.64
CA THR A 161 5.15 21.40 0.87
C THR A 161 4.69 21.44 2.32
N GLN A 162 4.31 20.30 2.89
CA GLN A 162 3.89 20.22 4.29
C GLN A 162 5.02 20.54 5.27
N LEU A 163 6.29 20.26 4.93
CA LEU A 163 7.44 20.73 5.73
C LEU A 163 7.51 22.26 5.78
N LYS A 164 7.25 22.94 4.66
CA LYS A 164 7.22 24.40 4.60
C LYS A 164 6.05 24.98 5.38
N GLU A 165 4.88 24.35 5.32
CA GLU A 165 3.66 24.87 5.95
C GLU A 165 3.61 24.56 7.45
N LYS A 166 3.84 23.31 7.85
CA LYS A 166 3.67 22.86 9.24
C LYS A 166 4.88 23.15 10.12
N TYR A 167 6.08 23.01 9.58
CA TYR A 167 7.34 23.23 10.30
C TYR A 167 8.04 24.50 9.83
N LEU A 168 7.38 25.35 9.05
CA LEU A 168 7.93 26.65 8.60
C LEU A 168 9.32 26.54 7.94
N LEU A 169 9.70 25.38 7.39
CA LEU A 169 11.08 25.15 6.94
C LEU A 169 11.35 25.86 5.61
N SER A 170 12.48 26.55 5.52
CA SER A 170 12.97 27.09 4.24
C SER A 170 13.60 26.00 3.37
N ASP A 171 13.81 26.29 2.09
CA ASP A 171 14.55 25.37 1.21
C ASP A 171 15.98 25.11 1.70
N GLY A 172 16.61 26.07 2.39
CA GLY A 172 17.92 25.89 3.02
C GLY A 172 17.88 24.87 4.17
N TRP A 173 16.87 24.94 5.03
CA TRP A 173 16.66 23.95 6.11
C TRP A 173 16.32 22.57 5.56
N ILE A 174 15.46 22.48 4.53
CA ILE A 174 15.16 21.22 3.85
C ILE A 174 16.43 20.62 3.22
N LYS A 175 17.31 21.44 2.67
CA LYS A 175 18.61 20.97 2.15
C LYS A 175 19.52 20.43 3.24
N LYS A 176 19.51 21.01 4.45
CA LYS A 176 20.27 20.50 5.62
C LYS A 176 19.75 19.14 6.10
N ILE A 177 18.43 18.91 6.02
CA ILE A 177 17.83 17.61 6.33
C ILE A 177 18.33 16.53 5.36
N GLY A 178 18.49 16.89 4.08
CA GLY A 178 19.03 16.02 3.03
C GLY A 178 17.96 15.39 2.14
N GLU A 179 18.30 14.21 1.58
CA GLU A 179 17.44 13.49 0.65
C GLU A 179 16.17 12.93 1.33
N PRO A 180 15.04 12.85 0.58
CA PRO A 180 13.79 12.29 1.08
C PRO A 180 13.91 10.79 1.34
N ASP A 181 13.13 10.30 2.29
CA ASP A 181 13.12 8.88 2.67
C ASP A 181 12.36 8.02 1.66
N LYS A 182 11.36 8.60 0.98
CA LYS A 182 10.58 7.92 -0.07
C LYS A 182 10.26 8.83 -1.24
N LEU A 183 10.18 8.22 -2.41
CA LEU A 183 9.69 8.85 -3.64
C LEU A 183 8.43 8.11 -4.09
N LEU A 184 7.35 8.86 -4.34
CA LEU A 184 6.13 8.33 -4.94
C LEU A 184 5.85 9.00 -6.28
N ASP A 185 5.26 8.26 -7.21
CA ASP A 185 4.75 8.86 -8.43
C ASP A 185 3.55 9.77 -8.12
N ASN A 186 3.42 10.85 -8.88
CA ASN A 186 2.33 11.81 -8.66
C ASN A 186 1.02 11.24 -9.24
N PRO A 187 -0.02 11.02 -8.41
CA PRO A 187 -1.26 10.39 -8.87
C PRO A 187 -2.06 11.29 -9.82
N HIS A 188 -1.85 12.60 -9.79
CA HIS A 188 -2.59 13.56 -10.62
C HIS A 188 -1.95 13.79 -11.99
N TYR A 189 -0.63 13.59 -12.11
CA TYR A 189 0.12 13.93 -13.32
C TYR A 189 1.24 12.93 -13.55
N ARG A 190 1.08 12.07 -14.58
CA ARG A 190 2.05 11.01 -14.91
C ARG A 190 3.47 11.53 -15.23
N ASN A 191 3.57 12.73 -15.79
CA ASN A 191 4.84 13.35 -16.18
C ASN A 191 5.35 14.41 -15.17
N ALA A 192 4.67 14.59 -14.04
CA ALA A 192 5.13 15.52 -13.02
C ALA A 192 6.29 14.93 -12.21
N SER A 193 7.03 15.81 -11.55
CA SER A 193 8.06 15.39 -10.61
C SER A 193 7.48 14.49 -9.51
N ARG A 194 8.24 13.46 -9.13
CA ARG A 194 7.89 12.54 -8.05
C ARG A 194 7.69 13.28 -6.73
N ILE A 195 6.70 12.84 -5.97
CA ILE A 195 6.41 13.32 -4.63
C ILE A 195 7.53 12.86 -3.70
N LYS A 196 8.21 13.83 -3.09
CA LYS A 196 9.23 13.62 -2.07
C LYS A 196 8.57 13.52 -0.71
N LEU A 197 8.77 12.39 -0.03
CA LEU A 197 8.24 12.12 1.31
C LEU A 197 9.37 12.02 2.33
N TYR A 198 9.15 12.68 3.45
CA TYR A 198 10.05 12.72 4.59
C TYR A 198 9.38 12.08 5.81
N SER A 199 10.14 11.30 6.56
CA SER A 199 9.72 10.71 7.84
C SER A 199 9.47 11.83 8.84
N ARG A 200 8.25 11.90 9.41
CA ARG A 200 7.93 12.86 10.47
C ARG A 200 8.91 12.70 11.64
N LYS A 201 9.15 11.46 12.07
CA LYS A 201 10.08 11.17 13.17
C LYS A 201 11.48 11.70 12.89
N ARG A 202 12.01 11.50 11.68
CA ARG A 202 13.33 12.01 11.27
C ARG A 202 13.38 13.53 11.33
N ILE A 203 12.35 14.20 10.82
CA ILE A 203 12.26 15.66 10.81
C ILE A 203 12.21 16.21 12.24
N GLU A 204 11.33 15.67 13.07
CA GLU A 204 11.19 16.13 14.46
C GLU A 204 12.47 15.87 15.26
N LYS A 205 13.12 14.73 15.06
CA LYS A 205 14.44 14.45 15.65
C LYS A 205 15.48 15.47 15.19
N PHE A 206 15.60 15.71 13.89
CA PHE A 206 16.54 16.69 13.34
C PHE A 206 16.30 18.10 13.91
N LEU A 207 15.03 18.52 14.06
CA LEU A 207 14.70 19.80 14.66
C LEU A 207 15.03 19.86 16.15
N ALA A 208 14.79 18.77 16.89
CA ALA A 208 15.18 18.67 18.30
C ALA A 208 16.71 18.75 18.46
N ASP A 209 17.45 18.04 17.61
CA ASP A 209 18.92 18.04 17.61
C ASP A 209 19.50 19.42 17.22
N ASN A 210 18.72 20.27 16.54
CA ASN A 210 19.13 21.61 16.09
C ASN A 210 18.27 22.74 16.71
N ALA A 211 17.65 22.49 17.87
CA ALA A 211 16.59 23.33 18.42
C ALA A 211 17.00 24.81 18.58
N GLU A 212 18.20 25.09 19.10
CA GLU A 212 18.68 26.47 19.29
C GLU A 212 18.89 27.21 17.97
N GLN A 213 19.51 26.55 16.97
CA GLN A 213 19.73 27.17 15.66
C GLN A 213 18.41 27.41 14.96
N TYR A 214 17.46 26.48 15.08
CA TYR A 214 16.15 26.61 14.50
C TYR A 214 15.33 27.72 15.15
N ALA A 215 15.34 27.83 16.48
CA ALA A 215 14.67 28.92 17.21
C ALA A 215 15.20 30.30 16.80
N LYS A 216 16.53 30.50 16.78
CA LYS A 216 17.15 31.75 16.32
C LYS A 216 16.74 32.10 14.89
N TRP A 217 16.68 31.09 14.02
CA TRP A 217 16.26 31.29 12.64
C TRP A 217 14.78 31.69 12.52
N LEU A 218 13.90 31.15 13.37
CA LEU A 218 12.49 31.58 13.43
C LEU A 218 12.37 33.04 13.87
N ASP A 219 13.13 33.46 14.89
CA ASP A 219 13.14 34.86 15.35
C ASP A 219 13.59 35.83 14.24
N GLU A 220 14.64 35.47 13.50
CA GLU A 220 15.12 36.25 12.36
C GLU A 220 14.08 36.32 11.25
N ARG A 221 13.45 35.19 10.93
CA ARG A 221 12.39 35.12 9.92
C ARG A 221 11.23 36.04 10.28
N ASP A 222 10.77 36.03 11.53
CA ASP A 222 9.65 36.85 11.97
C ASP A 222 9.98 38.34 11.93
N LYS A 223 11.23 38.73 12.24
CA LYS A 223 11.73 40.09 12.00
C LYS A 223 11.67 40.47 10.52
N TYR A 224 12.09 39.61 9.61
CA TYR A 224 12.00 39.88 8.16
C TYR A 224 10.56 40.00 7.68
N ILE A 225 9.64 39.19 8.22
CA ILE A 225 8.21 39.27 7.90
C ILE A 225 7.65 40.61 8.38
N ALA A 226 7.94 41.01 9.62
CA ALA A 226 7.49 42.29 10.15
C ALA A 226 8.01 43.49 9.32
N ILE A 227 9.29 43.45 8.91
CA ILE A 227 9.87 44.46 8.01
C ILE A 227 9.16 44.45 6.65
N PHE A 228 8.90 43.27 6.08
CA PHE A 228 8.19 43.14 4.81
C PHE A 228 6.77 43.68 4.90
N GLU A 229 6.02 43.35 5.95
CA GLU A 229 4.65 43.82 6.17
C GLU A 229 4.60 45.35 6.32
N ALA A 230 5.50 45.93 7.12
CA ALA A 230 5.59 47.38 7.29
C ALA A 230 5.93 48.13 5.99
N ASN A 231 6.63 47.46 5.05
CA ASN A 231 7.05 48.04 3.77
C ASN A 231 6.25 47.53 2.57
N LYS A 232 5.22 46.71 2.80
CA LYS A 232 4.52 45.94 1.79
C LYS A 232 4.01 46.84 0.66
N ASP A 233 3.33 47.93 1.02
CA ASP A 233 2.74 48.84 0.04
C ASP A 233 3.79 49.59 -0.77
N LYS A 234 4.89 50.02 -0.14
CA LYS A 234 6.02 50.66 -0.85
C LYS A 234 6.70 49.69 -1.82
N ILE A 235 6.88 48.44 -1.40
CA ILE A 235 7.46 47.37 -2.24
C ILE A 235 6.54 47.09 -3.43
N PHE A 236 5.23 46.98 -3.22
CA PHE A 236 4.27 46.75 -4.30
C PHE A 236 4.14 47.95 -5.24
N ALA A 237 4.13 49.18 -4.72
CA ALA A 237 4.12 50.40 -5.54
C ALA A 237 5.35 50.44 -6.45
N LYS A 238 6.57 50.21 -5.91
CA LYS A 238 7.80 50.15 -6.70
C LYS A 238 7.77 49.02 -7.73
N ARG A 239 7.30 47.83 -7.36
CA ARG A 239 7.15 46.70 -8.30
C ARG A 239 6.16 47.00 -9.42
N ASN A 240 5.05 47.66 -9.13
CA ASN A 240 4.06 48.04 -10.14
C ASN A 240 4.62 49.09 -11.09
N LEU A 241 5.35 50.08 -10.60
CA LEU A 241 6.06 51.05 -11.45
C LEU A 241 7.04 50.35 -12.40
N VAL A 242 7.85 49.42 -11.90
CA VAL A 242 8.78 48.63 -12.72
C VAL A 242 8.04 47.79 -13.76
N LYS A 243 6.89 47.20 -13.41
CA LYS A 243 6.06 46.44 -14.36
C LYS A 243 5.52 47.32 -15.48
N GLU A 244 5.00 48.50 -15.15
CA GLU A 244 4.51 49.45 -16.16
C GLU A 244 5.65 49.95 -17.06
N GLN A 245 6.80 50.30 -16.49
CA GLN A 245 7.99 50.64 -17.26
C GLN A 245 8.38 49.51 -18.22
N THR A 246 8.47 48.27 -17.72
CA THR A 246 8.81 47.10 -18.54
C THR A 246 7.81 46.92 -19.68
N LYS A 247 6.51 47.10 -19.42
CA LYS A 247 5.44 47.02 -20.42
C LYS A 247 5.59 48.12 -21.49
N MET A 248 5.93 49.35 -21.10
CA MET A 248 6.18 50.45 -22.03
C MET A 248 7.44 50.19 -22.89
N CYS A 249 8.54 49.76 -22.27
CA CYS A 249 9.77 49.41 -23.00
C CYS A 249 9.55 48.26 -23.99
N LEU A 250 8.80 47.21 -23.62
CA LEU A 250 8.48 46.10 -24.52
C LEU A 250 7.65 46.54 -25.73
N LYS A 251 6.71 47.49 -25.57
CA LYS A 251 5.97 48.10 -26.70
C LYS A 251 6.91 48.89 -27.63
N CYS A 252 7.89 49.59 -27.07
CA CYS A 252 8.89 50.34 -27.84
C CYS A 252 9.83 49.40 -28.62
N ALA A 253 10.33 48.35 -27.97
CA ALA A 253 11.22 47.36 -28.56
C ALA A 253 10.56 46.60 -29.73
N SER A 254 9.24 46.33 -29.67
CA SER A 254 8.51 45.74 -30.80
C SER A 254 8.42 46.63 -32.05
N GLY A 255 8.90 47.89 -32.00
CA GLY A 255 8.87 48.80 -33.14
C GLY A 255 10.12 49.69 -33.30
N CYS A 256 11.26 49.36 -32.69
CA CYS A 256 12.51 50.12 -32.85
C CYS A 256 13.59 49.29 -33.55
N SER A 257 13.48 49.18 -34.87
CA SER A 257 14.61 48.84 -35.73
C SER A 257 15.15 50.14 -36.34
N LEU A 258 16.14 50.77 -35.70
CA LEU A 258 16.89 51.86 -36.33
C LEU A 258 17.88 51.30 -37.34
N GLY A 259 18.17 52.05 -38.41
CA GLY A 259 19.03 51.65 -39.52
C GLY A 259 20.50 51.32 -39.20
N LYS A 260 20.93 51.45 -37.93
CA LYS A 260 22.27 51.06 -37.44
C LYS A 260 22.27 50.02 -36.31
N GLY A 261 21.14 49.37 -36.04
CA GLY A 261 21.05 48.26 -35.08
C GLY A 261 20.23 48.58 -33.82
N PHE A 262 19.77 47.51 -33.17
CA PHE A 262 18.86 47.51 -32.03
C PHE A 262 19.54 48.08 -30.77
N PHE A 263 19.04 49.18 -30.22
CA PHE A 263 19.33 49.57 -28.84
C PHE A 263 18.02 49.79 -28.09
N CYS A 264 17.50 48.70 -27.52
CA CYS A 264 16.72 48.82 -26.30
C CYS A 264 17.12 47.64 -25.42
N VAL A 265 18.23 47.83 -24.69
CA VAL A 265 18.50 46.98 -23.53
C VAL A 265 17.41 47.33 -22.54
N ILE A 266 16.46 46.42 -22.31
CA ILE A 266 15.55 46.52 -21.17
C ILE A 266 16.44 46.78 -19.96
N HIS A 267 16.41 47.98 -19.39
CA HIS A 267 17.20 48.32 -18.20
C HIS A 267 16.35 47.97 -16.97
N PRO A 268 16.53 46.80 -16.33
CA PRO A 268 15.85 46.48 -15.08
C PRO A 268 16.40 47.26 -13.87
N MET A 269 17.28 48.24 -14.08
CA MET A 269 18.05 48.90 -13.03
C MET A 269 17.64 50.36 -12.88
N GLY A 270 16.63 50.60 -12.04
CA GLY A 270 16.28 51.94 -11.54
C GLY A 270 15.27 52.68 -12.42
N LEU A 271 14.26 53.26 -11.76
CA LEU A 271 13.32 54.20 -12.37
C LEU A 271 14.11 55.47 -12.74
N LEU A 272 14.61 55.57 -13.97
CA LEU A 272 15.01 56.84 -14.58
C LEU A 272 13.78 57.52 -15.19
N ASP A 273 13.86 58.84 -15.34
CA ASP A 273 12.76 59.73 -15.77
C ASP A 273 11.94 59.11 -16.91
N MET A 274 10.66 58.88 -16.61
CA MET A 274 9.67 58.31 -17.51
C MET A 274 8.88 59.43 -18.21
N PRO A 275 8.50 59.25 -19.49
CA PRO A 275 8.91 58.17 -20.39
C PRO A 275 10.31 58.39 -21.01
N CYS A 276 10.96 57.32 -21.51
CA CYS A 276 12.20 57.48 -22.27
C CYS A 276 11.95 58.25 -23.57
N HIS A 277 12.95 59.01 -24.02
CA HIS A 277 12.85 59.93 -25.17
C HIS A 277 12.25 59.25 -26.43
N ASP A 278 12.74 58.07 -26.80
CA ASP A 278 12.26 57.29 -27.97
C ASP A 278 10.77 56.90 -27.91
N TYR A 279 10.19 56.79 -26.71
CA TYR A 279 8.76 56.51 -26.54
C TYR A 279 7.93 57.80 -26.69
N GLN A 280 8.45 58.92 -26.20
CA GLN A 280 7.80 60.24 -26.36
C GLN A 280 7.70 60.60 -27.84
N GLU A 281 8.76 60.38 -28.62
CA GLU A 281 8.79 60.63 -30.08
C GLU A 281 7.77 59.82 -30.90
N LYS A 282 7.15 58.77 -30.34
CA LYS A 282 6.12 57.96 -31.01
C LYS A 282 4.68 58.35 -30.66
N ILE A 283 4.49 59.16 -29.63
CA ILE A 283 3.16 59.58 -29.14
C ILE A 283 2.77 60.95 -29.71
N ASP A 284 3.76 61.78 -30.06
CA ASP A 284 3.56 63.00 -30.84
C ASP A 284 3.41 62.69 -32.34
#